data_AF-A0A5E6VKT7-F1
#
_entry.id   AF-A0A5E6VKT7-F1
#
_cell.length_a   1.000
_cell.length_b   1.000
_cell.length_c   1.000
_cell.angle_alpha   90.00
_cell.angle_beta   90.00
_cell.angle_gamma   90.00
#
_symmetry.space_group_name_H-M   'P 1'
#
loop_
_entity.id
_entity.type
_entity.pdbx_description
1 polymer ?
#
loop_
_entity_poly.entity_id
_entity_poly.type
_entity_poly.pdbx_seq_one_letter_code
_entity_poly.pdbx_strand_id
1 'polypeptide(L)'
;MDEIEEPICFECVGDPYLRERIIASGISADCVSCGKSLPSMALDALANEVAQILLETLEAGELFDVWDFENDRISHTEQHGDPLSFFIMEILRLEDDDDPLIDYVQGKLKSQLPDDAEFLDGNAYTRRRLLPLEVEESWFEFKNGLMHKSRFFNHKAKEFLEFLFEGIDDYQVGRSGTGVVRLLSPDDCEPIFRARDCTPPKDYSVDILANPGSQLAAPPKEIAPAGRMSPAGVPVFYGAFERRTCIAELRPPVGGKVISGEFKLTREIRALDFTALEAAYDRKVVSFFDPDYRRKIERQQFLQSFHSIISHPVVPDQDHEYLQTQVIAEYLATQHFPPIDAVIFASAQDIHEGGKNIVFFPQVISTEPLPPVADENGWFALEGTAADPGIEFVPESLMVHEIKQVMVKTKDTRVIDGQLESDIYDYFERGY
;
A
#
# COMPACT_ATOMS: atom_id res chain seq x y z
N MET A 1 -24.91 -42.39 11.62
CA MET A 1 -23.51 -41.94 11.48
C MET A 1 -23.50 -41.37 10.10
N ASP A 2 -23.50 -40.05 9.97
CA ASP A 2 -23.67 -39.40 8.68
C ASP A 2 -22.47 -39.78 7.81
N GLU A 3 -22.73 -40.62 6.80
CA GLU A 3 -21.71 -41.07 5.85
C GLU A 3 -21.40 -39.88 4.94
N ILE A 4 -20.15 -39.43 4.95
CA ILE A 4 -19.68 -38.45 3.96
C ILE A 4 -19.50 -39.20 2.64
N GLU A 5 -20.25 -38.79 1.61
CA GLU A 5 -20.01 -39.24 0.24
C GLU A 5 -18.74 -38.60 -0.32
N GLU A 6 -17.90 -39.43 -0.95
CA GLU A 6 -16.63 -39.03 -1.58
C GLU A 6 -15.77 -38.10 -0.72
N PRO A 7 -15.31 -38.55 0.47
CA PRO A 7 -14.57 -37.71 1.40
C PRO A 7 -13.18 -37.30 0.86
N ILE A 8 -12.82 -36.02 1.03
CA ILE A 8 -11.48 -35.46 0.77
C ILE A 8 -10.86 -35.00 2.08
N CYS A 9 -9.69 -35.55 2.42
CA CYS A 9 -9.00 -35.25 3.67
C CYS A 9 -8.14 -33.99 3.61
N PHE A 10 -7.83 -33.44 4.79
CA PHE A 10 -6.96 -32.25 4.93
C PHE A 10 -5.53 -32.44 4.40
N GLU A 11 -5.02 -33.67 4.22
CA GLU A 11 -3.67 -33.88 3.65
C GLU A 11 -3.65 -33.75 2.12
N CYS A 12 -4.79 -33.98 1.46
CA CYS A 12 -4.91 -33.89 -0.01
C CYS A 12 -5.14 -32.46 -0.51
N VAL A 13 -5.34 -31.51 0.41
CA VAL A 13 -5.52 -30.10 0.08
C VAL A 13 -4.25 -29.35 0.46
N GLY A 14 -3.75 -28.50 -0.43
CA GLY A 14 -2.57 -27.67 -0.18
C GLY A 14 -2.89 -26.38 0.60
N ASP A 15 -4.08 -25.81 0.40
CA ASP A 15 -4.46 -24.52 0.99
C ASP A 15 -4.53 -24.56 2.54
N PRO A 16 -3.70 -23.78 3.25
CA PRO A 16 -3.62 -23.84 4.71
C PRO A 16 -4.93 -23.56 5.44
N TYR A 17 -5.72 -22.59 4.96
CA TYR A 17 -6.98 -22.20 5.60
C TYR A 17 -8.00 -23.33 5.48
N LEU A 18 -8.14 -23.90 4.28
CA LEU A 18 -9.03 -25.02 4.04
C LEU A 18 -8.60 -26.26 4.85
N ARG A 19 -7.30 -26.53 4.95
CA ARG A 19 -6.76 -27.62 5.78
C ARG A 19 -7.14 -27.48 7.24
N GLU A 20 -6.89 -26.32 7.85
CA GLU A 20 -7.23 -26.05 9.25
C GLU A 20 -8.74 -26.20 9.50
N ARG A 21 -9.56 -25.73 8.56
CA ARG A 21 -11.01 -25.87 8.63
C ARG A 21 -11.45 -27.34 8.59
N ILE A 22 -10.90 -28.15 7.69
CA ILE A 22 -11.19 -29.60 7.62
C ILE A 22 -10.72 -30.32 8.89
N ILE A 23 -9.58 -29.94 9.47
CA ILE A 23 -9.12 -30.50 10.76
C ILE A 23 -10.11 -30.19 11.88
N ALA A 24 -10.65 -28.98 11.91
CA ALA A 24 -11.53 -28.50 12.98
C ALA A 24 -12.96 -29.05 12.91
N SER A 25 -13.54 -29.19 11.71
CA SER A 25 -14.95 -29.55 11.52
C SER A 25 -15.19 -30.84 10.71
N GLY A 26 -14.14 -31.40 10.11
CA GLY A 26 -14.24 -32.59 9.26
C GLY A 26 -14.56 -33.86 10.04
N ILE A 27 -15.20 -34.81 9.36
CA ILE A 27 -15.49 -36.14 9.91
C ILE A 27 -14.41 -37.09 9.41
N SER A 28 -13.92 -37.97 10.30
CA SER A 28 -12.94 -38.98 9.90
C SER A 28 -13.57 -40.01 8.96
N ALA A 29 -13.05 -40.09 7.74
CA ALA A 29 -13.52 -40.99 6.69
C ALA A 29 -12.36 -41.36 5.75
N ASP A 30 -12.53 -42.42 4.96
CA ASP A 30 -11.51 -42.93 4.05
C ASP A 30 -11.45 -42.09 2.78
N CYS A 31 -10.45 -41.23 2.68
CA CYS A 31 -10.29 -40.24 1.61
C CYS A 31 -10.28 -40.90 0.22
N VAL A 32 -11.07 -40.39 -0.73
CA VAL A 32 -11.10 -40.93 -2.10
C VAL A 32 -9.82 -40.66 -2.89
N SER A 33 -9.05 -39.63 -2.52
CA SER A 33 -7.78 -39.29 -3.18
C SER A 33 -6.60 -40.13 -2.64
N CYS A 34 -6.36 -40.14 -1.32
CA CYS A 34 -5.19 -40.83 -0.75
C CYS A 34 -5.49 -42.16 -0.04
N GLY A 35 -6.75 -42.54 0.14
CA GLY A 35 -7.18 -43.77 0.82
C GLY A 35 -6.97 -43.79 2.34
N LYS A 36 -6.48 -42.71 2.96
CA LYS A 36 -6.27 -42.64 4.40
C LYS A 36 -7.55 -42.25 5.14
N SER A 37 -7.73 -42.81 6.33
CA SER A 37 -8.83 -42.45 7.24
C SER A 37 -8.44 -41.22 8.06
N LEU A 38 -8.88 -40.04 7.62
CA LEU A 38 -8.51 -38.75 8.21
C LEU A 38 -9.72 -37.80 8.24
N PRO A 39 -9.70 -36.74 9.07
CA PRO A 39 -10.70 -35.66 8.99
C PRO A 39 -10.85 -35.18 7.55
N SER A 40 -12.08 -35.25 7.06
CA SER A 40 -12.42 -35.04 5.66
C SER A 40 -13.71 -34.24 5.50
N MET A 41 -13.85 -33.59 4.35
CA MET A 41 -15.09 -32.95 3.89
C MET A 41 -15.63 -33.67 2.65
N ALA A 42 -16.91 -33.49 2.32
CA ALA A 42 -17.48 -34.04 1.10
C ALA A 42 -16.87 -33.39 -0.15
N LEU A 43 -16.53 -34.19 -1.18
CA LEU A 43 -16.04 -33.67 -2.46
C LEU A 43 -17.04 -32.70 -3.09
N ASP A 44 -18.35 -32.96 -2.97
CA ASP A 44 -19.38 -32.05 -3.47
C ASP A 44 -19.35 -30.69 -2.77
N ALA A 45 -19.10 -30.66 -1.46
CA ALA A 45 -18.98 -29.40 -0.74
C ALA A 45 -17.73 -28.63 -1.20
N LEU A 46 -16.60 -29.32 -1.37
CA LEU A 46 -15.36 -28.72 -1.88
C LEU A 46 -15.56 -28.17 -3.30
N ALA A 47 -16.15 -28.94 -4.20
CA ALA A 47 -16.40 -28.54 -5.57
C ALA A 47 -17.33 -27.32 -5.65
N ASN A 48 -18.37 -27.25 -4.82
CA ASN A 48 -19.26 -26.08 -4.74
C ASN A 48 -18.52 -24.82 -4.27
N GLU A 49 -17.64 -24.93 -3.27
CA GLU A 49 -16.85 -23.78 -2.81
C GLU A 49 -15.86 -23.32 -3.88
N VAL A 50 -15.17 -24.26 -4.55
CA VAL A 50 -14.28 -23.94 -5.68
C VAL A 50 -15.08 -23.29 -6.83
N ALA A 51 -16.30 -23.77 -7.12
CA ALA A 51 -17.17 -23.17 -8.13
C ALA A 51 -17.46 -21.69 -7.84
N GLN A 52 -17.82 -21.39 -6.58
CA GLN A 52 -18.10 -20.01 -6.16
C GLN A 52 -16.88 -19.12 -6.32
N ILE A 53 -15.70 -19.58 -5.86
CA ILE A 53 -14.44 -18.86 -6.01
C ILE A 53 -14.14 -18.58 -7.49
N LEU A 54 -14.27 -19.59 -8.36
CA LEU A 54 -14.02 -19.44 -9.80
C LEU A 54 -14.96 -18.41 -10.44
N LEU A 55 -16.26 -18.47 -10.13
CA LEU A 55 -17.26 -17.54 -10.67
C LEU A 55 -17.05 -16.09 -10.23
N GLU A 56 -16.49 -15.89 -9.03
CA GLU A 56 -16.20 -14.56 -8.49
C GLU A 56 -14.87 -13.99 -9.01
N THR A 57 -13.89 -14.86 -9.28
CA THR A 57 -12.51 -14.45 -9.57
C THR A 57 -12.12 -14.52 -11.05
N LEU A 58 -12.85 -15.27 -11.87
CA LEU A 58 -12.48 -15.53 -13.26
C LEU A 58 -13.57 -15.13 -14.26
N GLU A 59 -13.14 -14.81 -15.47
CA GLU A 59 -13.97 -14.60 -16.65
C GLU A 59 -13.43 -15.40 -17.83
N ALA A 60 -14.30 -15.71 -18.79
CA ALA A 60 -13.88 -16.38 -20.01
C ALA A 60 -12.87 -15.49 -20.74
N GLY A 61 -11.77 -16.09 -21.22
CA GLY A 61 -10.75 -15.35 -21.95
C GLY A 61 -11.28 -14.72 -23.22
N GLU A 62 -10.72 -13.58 -23.60
CA GLU A 62 -11.05 -12.94 -24.88
C GLU A 62 -10.54 -13.80 -26.05
N LEU A 63 -11.35 -13.87 -27.11
CA LEU A 63 -10.97 -14.52 -28.36
C LEU A 63 -10.12 -13.58 -29.21
N PHE A 64 -9.01 -14.08 -29.74
CA PHE A 64 -8.14 -13.34 -30.64
C PHE A 64 -7.75 -14.18 -31.86
N ASP A 65 -7.70 -13.51 -33.00
CA ASP A 65 -7.33 -14.14 -34.26
C ASP A 65 -5.81 -14.14 -34.43
N VAL A 66 -5.24 -15.33 -34.58
CA VAL A 66 -3.82 -15.52 -34.90
C VAL A 66 -3.63 -15.39 -36.40
N TRP A 67 -2.84 -14.41 -36.81
CA TRP A 67 -2.60 -14.09 -38.23
C TRP A 67 -1.44 -14.88 -38.83
N ASP A 68 -1.69 -15.47 -40.00
CA ASP A 68 -0.66 -16.01 -40.88
C ASP A 68 -0.18 -14.90 -41.82
N PHE A 69 0.94 -14.27 -41.45
CA PHE A 69 1.54 -13.17 -42.20
C PHE A 69 2.05 -13.59 -43.59
N GLU A 70 2.35 -14.87 -43.81
CA GLU A 70 2.85 -15.35 -45.10
C GLU A 70 1.72 -15.49 -46.13
N ASN A 71 0.53 -15.90 -45.68
CA ASN A 71 -0.64 -16.13 -46.53
C ASN A 71 -1.70 -15.02 -46.43
N ASP A 72 -1.42 -13.95 -45.68
CA ASP A 72 -2.29 -12.78 -45.45
C ASP A 72 -3.74 -13.18 -45.05
N ARG A 73 -3.85 -14.09 -44.08
CA ARG A 73 -5.14 -14.61 -43.61
C ARG A 73 -5.10 -14.96 -42.12
N ILE A 74 -6.28 -15.07 -41.52
CA ILE A 74 -6.44 -15.65 -40.17
C ILE A 74 -6.08 -17.14 -40.25
N SER A 75 -5.16 -17.57 -39.40
CA SER A 75 -4.75 -18.97 -39.26
C SER A 75 -5.79 -19.75 -38.45
N HIS A 76 -6.05 -19.28 -37.24
CA HIS A 76 -7.00 -19.83 -36.27
C HIS A 76 -7.31 -18.77 -35.21
N THR A 77 -8.36 -18.99 -34.43
CA THR A 77 -8.73 -18.16 -33.28
C THR A 77 -8.29 -18.88 -32.02
N GLU A 78 -7.58 -18.19 -31.13
CA GLU A 78 -7.21 -18.67 -29.80
C GLU A 78 -8.00 -17.90 -28.73
N GLN A 79 -8.10 -18.48 -27.53
CA GLN A 79 -8.70 -17.84 -26.38
C GLN A 79 -7.60 -17.51 -25.36
N HIS A 80 -7.51 -16.26 -24.93
CA HIS A 80 -6.46 -15.82 -24.02
C HIS A 80 -6.66 -16.39 -22.60
N GLY A 81 -5.58 -16.79 -21.94
CA GLY A 81 -5.60 -17.22 -20.54
C GLY A 81 -5.19 -18.67 -20.33
N ASP A 82 -5.57 -19.22 -19.17
CA ASP A 82 -5.14 -20.54 -18.72
C ASP A 82 -6.34 -21.51 -18.63
N PRO A 83 -6.12 -22.84 -18.73
CA PRO A 83 -7.20 -23.82 -18.59
C PRO A 83 -7.75 -23.85 -17.16
N LEU A 84 -8.98 -24.35 -16.98
CA LEU A 84 -9.63 -24.41 -15.66
C LEU A 84 -8.83 -25.22 -14.62
N SER A 85 -8.15 -26.28 -15.06
CA SER A 85 -7.29 -27.11 -14.21
C SER A 85 -6.18 -26.30 -13.53
N PHE A 86 -5.61 -25.31 -14.22
CA PHE A 86 -4.60 -24.41 -13.66
C PHE A 86 -5.15 -23.61 -12.48
N PHE A 87 -6.35 -23.06 -12.61
CA PHE A 87 -6.98 -22.28 -11.53
C PHE A 87 -7.44 -23.16 -10.37
N ILE A 88 -7.93 -24.37 -10.64
CA ILE A 88 -8.26 -25.34 -9.58
C ILE A 88 -7.01 -25.70 -8.77
N MET A 89 -5.90 -25.99 -9.46
CA MET A 89 -4.60 -26.26 -8.85
C MET A 89 -4.14 -25.08 -7.98
N GLU A 90 -4.26 -23.84 -8.48
CA GLU A 90 -3.92 -22.62 -7.74
C GLU A 90 -4.80 -22.45 -6.49
N ILE A 91 -6.12 -22.56 -6.62
CA ILE A 91 -7.08 -22.38 -5.53
C ILE A 91 -6.83 -23.39 -4.41
N LEU A 92 -6.59 -24.64 -4.77
CA LEU A 92 -6.33 -25.73 -3.83
C LEU A 92 -4.87 -25.78 -3.36
N ARG A 93 -3.98 -24.97 -3.96
CA ARG A 93 -2.53 -24.92 -3.75
C ARG A 93 -1.84 -26.28 -3.88
N LEU A 94 -2.18 -27.02 -4.92
CA LEU A 94 -1.58 -28.32 -5.20
C LEU A 94 -0.19 -28.13 -5.81
N GLU A 95 0.73 -29.06 -5.50
CA GLU A 95 2.12 -29.00 -5.97
C GLU A 95 2.29 -29.58 -7.38
N ASP A 96 1.47 -30.57 -7.74
CA ASP A 96 1.50 -31.29 -9.01
C ASP A 96 0.27 -30.96 -9.86
N ASP A 97 0.48 -30.69 -11.14
CA ASP A 97 -0.58 -30.41 -12.13
C ASP A 97 -1.36 -31.67 -12.55
N ASP A 98 -0.80 -32.85 -12.26
CA ASP A 98 -1.41 -34.16 -12.44
C ASP A 98 -2.10 -34.70 -11.16
N ASP A 99 -2.32 -33.87 -10.13
CA ASP A 99 -2.99 -34.32 -8.90
C ASP A 99 -4.44 -34.79 -9.18
N PRO A 100 -4.81 -36.04 -8.80
CA PRO A 100 -6.15 -36.58 -9.04
C PRO A 100 -7.31 -35.72 -8.49
N LEU A 101 -7.05 -34.89 -7.47
CA LEU A 101 -8.04 -34.00 -6.90
C LEU A 101 -8.53 -32.95 -7.92
N ILE A 102 -7.66 -32.53 -8.85
CA ILE A 102 -8.01 -31.58 -9.92
C ILE A 102 -9.12 -32.19 -10.79
N ASP A 103 -8.93 -33.43 -11.24
CA ASP A 103 -9.90 -34.16 -12.07
C ASP A 103 -11.21 -34.43 -11.31
N TYR A 104 -11.13 -34.78 -10.02
CA TYR A 104 -12.31 -35.00 -9.20
C TYR A 104 -13.15 -33.74 -9.04
N VAL A 105 -12.52 -32.60 -8.73
CA VAL A 105 -13.21 -31.31 -8.60
C VAL A 105 -13.76 -30.88 -9.96
N GLN A 106 -12.97 -30.94 -11.03
CA GLN A 106 -13.40 -30.56 -12.37
C GLN A 106 -14.57 -31.42 -12.87
N GLY A 107 -14.57 -32.72 -12.57
CA GLY A 107 -15.68 -33.63 -12.86
C GLY A 107 -16.97 -33.20 -12.16
N LYS A 108 -16.89 -32.82 -10.87
CA LYS A 108 -18.04 -32.32 -10.12
C LYS A 108 -18.54 -30.97 -10.62
N LEU A 109 -17.65 -30.03 -10.90
CA LEU A 109 -18.00 -28.72 -11.46
C LEU A 109 -18.86 -28.84 -12.72
N LYS A 110 -18.47 -29.72 -13.65
CA LYS A 110 -19.24 -29.99 -14.89
C LYS A 110 -20.60 -30.64 -14.64
N SER A 111 -20.78 -31.35 -13.53
CA SER A 111 -22.03 -32.04 -13.20
C SER A 111 -23.00 -31.19 -12.36
N GLN A 112 -22.50 -30.17 -11.67
CA GLN A 112 -23.25 -29.40 -10.68
C GLN A 112 -23.69 -28.03 -11.18
N LEU A 113 -22.95 -27.42 -12.11
CA LEU A 113 -23.34 -26.15 -12.72
C LEU A 113 -24.39 -26.40 -13.82
N PRO A 114 -25.46 -25.59 -13.89
CA PRO A 114 -26.53 -25.81 -14.85
C PRO A 114 -26.03 -25.65 -16.30
N ASP A 115 -26.63 -26.37 -17.25
CA ASP A 115 -26.25 -26.41 -18.69
C ASP A 115 -26.24 -25.03 -19.38
N ASP A 116 -26.77 -23.98 -18.75
CA ASP A 116 -26.78 -22.59 -19.20
C ASP A 116 -25.65 -21.73 -18.59
N ALA A 117 -24.75 -22.32 -17.82
CA ALA A 117 -23.55 -21.66 -17.32
C ALA A 117 -22.49 -21.53 -18.43
N GLU A 118 -22.70 -20.60 -19.37
CA GLU A 118 -21.79 -20.24 -20.50
C GLU A 118 -20.33 -20.06 -20.05
N PHE A 119 -20.09 -19.79 -18.77
CA PHE A 119 -18.77 -19.66 -18.18
C PHE A 119 -17.93 -20.95 -18.30
N LEU A 120 -18.49 -22.14 -18.05
CA LEU A 120 -17.70 -23.40 -18.07
C LEU A 120 -17.41 -23.96 -19.48
N ASP A 121 -17.98 -23.35 -20.52
CA ASP A 121 -17.75 -23.72 -21.92
C ASP A 121 -16.47 -23.10 -22.50
N GLY A 122 -15.83 -22.19 -21.76
CA GLY A 122 -14.55 -21.59 -22.14
C GLY A 122 -13.41 -22.61 -22.16
N ASN A 123 -12.50 -22.47 -23.14
CA ASN A 123 -11.27 -23.27 -23.20
C ASN A 123 -10.15 -22.65 -22.35
N ALA A 124 -10.20 -21.33 -22.16
CA ALA A 124 -9.22 -20.57 -21.38
C ALA A 124 -9.91 -19.45 -20.59
N TYR A 125 -9.36 -19.16 -19.42
CA TYR A 125 -9.90 -18.21 -18.45
C TYR A 125 -8.85 -17.17 -18.06
N THR A 126 -9.33 -15.97 -17.77
CA THR A 126 -8.51 -14.89 -17.23
C THR A 126 -9.07 -14.44 -15.88
N ARG A 127 -8.20 -13.84 -15.05
CA ARG A 127 -8.64 -13.30 -13.76
C ARG A 127 -9.44 -12.03 -14.01
N ARG A 128 -10.61 -11.94 -13.40
CA ARG A 128 -11.40 -10.71 -13.37
C ARG A 128 -10.59 -9.61 -12.70
N ARG A 129 -10.72 -8.40 -13.26
CA ARG A 129 -10.22 -7.20 -12.61
C ARG A 129 -11.11 -6.83 -11.42
N LEU A 130 -10.65 -7.18 -10.22
CA LEU A 130 -11.24 -6.65 -8.98
C LEU A 130 -10.92 -5.15 -8.87
N LEU A 131 -11.96 -4.35 -8.66
CA LEU A 131 -11.85 -2.94 -8.29
C LEU A 131 -12.14 -2.82 -6.79
N PRO A 132 -11.36 -2.02 -6.03
CA PRO A 132 -11.48 -1.94 -4.57
C PRO A 132 -12.67 -1.06 -4.14
N LEU A 133 -13.87 -1.31 -4.67
CA LEU A 133 -15.04 -0.44 -4.54
C LEU A 133 -15.47 -0.26 -3.08
N GLU A 134 -15.46 -1.31 -2.26
CA GLU A 134 -15.89 -1.23 -0.86
C GLU A 134 -14.87 -0.43 -0.02
N VAL A 135 -13.59 -0.60 -0.32
CA VAL A 135 -12.50 0.13 0.34
C VAL A 135 -12.49 1.59 -0.10
N GLU A 136 -12.77 1.88 -1.38
CA GLU A 136 -12.92 3.24 -1.89
C GLU A 136 -14.12 3.97 -1.26
N GLU A 137 -15.25 3.28 -1.09
CA GLU A 137 -16.41 3.81 -0.36
C GLU A 137 -16.05 4.10 1.09
N SER A 138 -15.38 3.16 1.78
CA SER A 138 -14.90 3.34 3.15
C SER A 138 -13.92 4.52 3.27
N TRP A 139 -13.04 4.71 2.28
CA TRP A 139 -12.14 5.86 2.19
C TRP A 139 -12.92 7.17 2.00
N PHE A 140 -13.98 7.16 1.19
CA PHE A 140 -14.86 8.31 1.03
C PHE A 140 -15.57 8.65 2.35
N GLU A 141 -16.10 7.65 3.06
CA GLU A 141 -16.71 7.84 4.38
C GLU A 141 -15.72 8.38 5.41
N PHE A 142 -14.48 7.88 5.42
CA PHE A 142 -13.39 8.38 6.24
C PHE A 142 -13.14 9.87 5.98
N LYS A 143 -12.94 10.25 4.72
CA LYS A 143 -12.72 11.66 4.31
C LYS A 143 -13.88 12.55 4.73
N ASN A 144 -15.10 12.15 4.40
CA ASN A 144 -16.31 12.90 4.73
C ASN A 144 -16.52 13.01 6.24
N GLY A 145 -16.22 11.94 6.99
CA GLY A 145 -16.29 11.89 8.44
C GLY A 145 -15.36 12.90 9.11
N LEU A 146 -14.10 12.97 8.66
CA LEU A 146 -13.13 13.94 9.17
C LEU A 146 -13.50 15.38 8.81
N MET A 147 -13.99 15.60 7.58
CA MET A 147 -14.29 16.93 7.06
C MET A 147 -15.60 17.54 7.59
N HIS A 148 -16.63 16.72 7.78
CA HIS A 148 -18.01 17.22 7.97
C HIS A 148 -18.72 16.63 9.20
N LYS A 149 -18.10 15.72 9.94
CA LYS A 149 -18.72 15.06 11.12
C LYS A 149 -17.83 15.22 12.36
N SER A 150 -17.28 14.11 12.86
CA SER A 150 -16.44 14.04 14.06
C SER A 150 -14.97 13.99 13.66
N ARG A 151 -14.22 15.03 14.02
CA ARG A 151 -12.77 15.11 13.72
C ARG A 151 -11.90 14.37 14.73
N PHE A 152 -12.19 14.55 16.02
CA PHE A 152 -11.27 14.12 17.10
C PHE A 152 -11.56 12.71 17.62
N PHE A 153 -12.82 12.37 17.83
CA PHE A 153 -13.25 11.09 18.40
C PHE A 153 -14.07 10.30 17.38
N ASN A 154 -13.43 9.94 16.27
CA ASN A 154 -14.08 9.24 15.18
C ASN A 154 -13.68 7.76 15.19
N HIS A 155 -14.50 6.94 15.85
CA HIS A 155 -14.23 5.52 15.97
C HIS A 155 -14.19 4.82 14.61
N LYS A 156 -15.12 5.17 13.70
CA LYS A 156 -15.14 4.62 12.34
C LYS A 156 -13.86 4.93 11.56
N ALA A 157 -13.33 6.15 11.73
CA ALA A 157 -12.07 6.51 11.10
C ALA A 157 -10.90 5.67 11.65
N LYS A 158 -10.88 5.42 12.96
CA LYS A 158 -9.89 4.54 13.59
C LYS A 158 -10.01 3.10 13.08
N GLU A 159 -11.21 2.52 13.07
CA GLU A 159 -11.46 1.16 12.56
C GLU A 159 -11.03 1.01 11.09
N PHE A 160 -11.29 2.03 10.27
CA PHE A 160 -10.85 2.04 8.89
C PHE A 160 -9.32 2.06 8.76
N LEU A 161 -8.61 2.86 9.56
CA LEU A 161 -7.14 2.91 9.53
C LEU A 161 -6.52 1.62 10.09
N GLU A 162 -7.12 1.02 11.11
CA GLU A 162 -6.76 -0.31 11.62
C GLU A 162 -6.89 -1.37 10.53
N PHE A 163 -8.02 -1.40 9.83
CA PHE A 163 -8.22 -2.29 8.69
C PHE A 163 -7.21 -2.03 7.58
N LEU A 164 -6.95 -0.76 7.24
CA LEU A 164 -6.10 -0.36 6.11
C LEU A 164 -4.63 -0.73 6.33
N PHE A 165 -4.11 -0.55 7.56
CA PHE A 165 -2.70 -0.83 7.89
C PHE A 165 -2.50 -2.17 8.61
N GLU A 166 -3.54 -2.99 8.72
CA GLU A 166 -3.42 -4.34 9.30
C GLU A 166 -2.39 -5.17 8.53
N GLY A 167 -1.41 -5.72 9.26
CA GLY A 167 -0.38 -6.58 8.69
C GLY A 167 0.59 -5.84 7.76
N ILE A 168 0.70 -4.50 7.84
CA ILE A 168 1.56 -3.72 6.93
C ILE A 168 3.03 -4.17 6.95
N ASP A 169 3.52 -4.71 8.07
CA ASP A 169 4.87 -5.30 8.19
C ASP A 169 5.07 -6.56 7.31
N ASP A 170 4.00 -7.25 6.91
CA ASP A 170 4.05 -8.44 6.05
C ASP A 170 4.16 -8.09 4.55
N TYR A 171 3.98 -6.83 4.17
CA TYR A 171 4.04 -6.38 2.77
C TYR A 171 5.50 -6.18 2.31
N GLN A 172 5.84 -6.68 1.11
CA GLN A 172 7.17 -6.54 0.52
C GLN A 172 7.12 -6.26 -0.99
N VAL A 173 8.23 -5.73 -1.53
CA VAL A 173 8.39 -5.50 -2.97
C VAL A 173 9.32 -6.54 -3.58
N GLY A 174 8.77 -7.43 -4.41
CA GLY A 174 9.51 -8.52 -5.07
C GLY A 174 9.74 -9.76 -4.18
N ARG A 175 10.14 -10.88 -4.81
CA ARG A 175 10.24 -12.21 -4.16
C ARG A 175 11.27 -12.30 -3.03
N SER A 176 12.35 -11.52 -3.11
CA SER A 176 13.39 -11.41 -2.07
C SER A 176 13.28 -10.10 -1.27
N GLY A 177 12.11 -9.48 -1.34
CA GLY A 177 11.93 -8.04 -1.29
C GLY A 177 12.26 -7.32 0.01
N THR A 178 12.62 -6.05 -0.12
CA THR A 178 12.60 -5.08 0.97
C THR A 178 11.15 -4.89 1.44
N GLY A 179 10.92 -4.99 2.75
CA GLY A 179 9.61 -4.71 3.34
C GLY A 179 9.20 -3.25 3.15
N VAL A 180 7.89 -2.98 3.10
CA VAL A 180 7.36 -1.61 3.02
C VAL A 180 7.61 -0.84 4.31
N VAL A 181 7.63 -1.53 5.46
CA VAL A 181 8.16 -1.01 6.72
C VAL A 181 9.66 -1.28 6.76
N ARG A 182 10.45 -0.22 6.68
CA ARG A 182 11.92 -0.26 6.67
C ARG A 182 12.46 0.03 8.06
N LEU A 183 13.43 -0.77 8.50
CA LEU A 183 14.27 -0.47 9.67
C LEU A 183 15.50 0.28 9.18
N LEU A 184 15.52 1.60 9.41
CA LEU A 184 16.65 2.44 9.06
C LEU A 184 17.65 2.42 10.22
N SER A 185 18.85 1.89 9.99
CA SER A 185 19.91 1.83 11.01
C SER A 185 20.85 3.03 10.91
N PRO A 186 21.49 3.47 12.01
CA PRO A 186 22.52 4.51 11.96
C PRO A 186 23.70 4.22 11.03
N ASP A 187 24.04 2.94 10.86
CA ASP A 187 25.21 2.51 10.11
C ASP A 187 24.97 2.41 8.59
N ASP A 188 23.71 2.28 8.15
CA ASP A 188 23.33 2.01 6.75
C ASP A 188 22.20 2.92 6.24
N CYS A 189 21.89 4.00 6.95
CA CYS A 189 20.92 4.98 6.48
C CYS A 189 21.57 5.97 5.51
N GLU A 190 20.88 6.21 4.39
CA GLU A 190 21.22 7.29 3.47
C GLU A 190 21.20 8.66 4.20
N PRO A 191 22.04 9.63 3.77
CA PRO A 191 22.04 10.98 4.33
C PRO A 191 20.66 11.63 4.25
N ILE A 192 20.22 12.26 5.33
CA ILE A 192 18.94 12.98 5.35
C ILE A 192 19.22 14.47 5.38
N PHE A 193 18.79 15.20 4.36
CA PHE A 193 18.95 16.64 4.28
C PHE A 193 17.70 17.36 4.74
N ARG A 194 17.92 18.57 5.25
CA ARG A 194 16.86 19.58 5.44
C ARG A 194 17.36 20.94 5.03
N ALA A 195 16.45 21.75 4.52
CA ALA A 195 16.73 23.10 4.04
C ALA A 195 15.74 24.12 4.63
N ARG A 196 16.18 25.38 4.71
CA ARG A 196 15.36 26.54 5.07
C ARG A 196 15.51 27.62 4.01
N ASP A 197 14.39 28.16 3.55
CA ASP A 197 14.38 29.35 2.72
C ASP A 197 14.76 30.57 3.57
N CYS A 198 15.79 31.29 3.13
CA CYS A 198 16.32 32.52 3.72
C CYS A 198 16.24 33.68 2.72
N THR A 199 15.33 33.59 1.75
CA THR A 199 15.11 34.64 0.77
C THR A 199 14.49 35.87 1.43
N PRO A 200 15.09 37.08 1.28
CA PRO A 200 14.52 38.30 1.80
C PRO A 200 13.05 38.49 1.35
N PRO A 201 12.15 38.94 2.24
CA PRO A 201 12.42 39.55 3.55
C PRO A 201 12.56 38.58 4.73
N LYS A 202 12.37 37.27 4.53
CA LYS A 202 12.45 36.24 5.59
C LYS A 202 13.88 35.68 5.66
N ASP A 203 14.83 36.47 6.16
CA ASP A 203 16.24 36.05 6.25
C ASP A 203 16.60 35.60 7.68
N TYR A 204 16.75 34.29 7.87
CA TYR A 204 17.22 33.66 9.12
C TYR A 204 18.67 33.17 9.01
N SER A 205 19.42 33.60 7.99
CA SER A 205 20.75 33.06 7.69
C SER A 205 21.74 33.27 8.83
N VAL A 206 21.70 34.41 9.52
CA VAL A 206 22.59 34.69 10.66
C VAL A 206 22.36 33.69 11.80
N ASP A 207 21.10 33.43 12.15
CA ASP A 207 20.76 32.50 13.23
C ASP A 207 21.13 31.06 12.85
N ILE A 208 20.84 30.65 11.60
CA ILE A 208 21.19 29.32 11.11
C ILE A 208 22.71 29.12 11.06
N LEU A 209 23.48 30.11 10.63
CA LEU A 209 24.94 30.01 10.60
C LEU A 209 25.54 29.96 12.01
N ALA A 210 24.91 30.61 12.99
CA ALA A 210 25.34 30.59 14.38
C ALA A 210 25.01 29.28 15.11
N ASN A 211 23.84 28.67 14.83
CA ASN A 211 23.42 27.41 15.44
C ASN A 211 22.64 26.51 14.46
N PRO A 212 23.31 25.89 13.48
CA PRO A 212 22.65 25.20 12.38
C PRO A 212 21.84 23.99 12.83
N GLY A 213 22.32 23.23 13.82
CA GLY A 213 21.63 22.04 14.32
C GLY A 213 20.23 22.35 14.85
N SER A 214 20.09 23.36 15.71
CA SER A 214 18.77 23.72 16.26
C SER A 214 17.88 24.46 15.25
N GLN A 215 18.47 25.31 14.40
CA GLN A 215 17.71 26.15 13.47
C GLN A 215 17.23 25.38 12.23
N LEU A 216 17.98 24.35 11.81
CA LEU A 216 17.54 23.42 10.77
C LEU A 216 16.62 22.33 11.32
N ALA A 217 16.66 22.00 12.62
CA ALA A 217 15.74 21.05 13.24
C ALA A 217 14.25 21.50 13.18
N ALA A 218 13.36 20.67 13.74
CA ALA A 218 11.94 21.00 13.82
C ALA A 218 11.72 22.28 14.63
N PRO A 219 10.78 23.15 14.20
CA PRO A 219 10.47 24.36 14.95
C PRO A 219 9.89 24.02 16.34
N PRO A 220 10.06 24.88 17.35
CA PRO A 220 9.38 24.76 18.64
C PRO A 220 7.85 24.65 18.47
N LYS A 221 7.20 23.93 19.40
CA LYS A 221 5.74 23.67 19.36
C LYS A 221 4.90 24.94 19.33
N GLU A 222 5.39 26.04 19.90
CA GLU A 222 4.70 27.32 19.95
C GLU A 222 4.58 28.01 18.57
N ILE A 223 5.46 27.66 17.62
CA ILE A 223 5.53 28.27 16.29
C ILE A 223 5.57 27.25 15.14
N ALA A 224 5.32 25.96 15.43
CA ALA A 224 5.28 24.91 14.43
C ALA A 224 4.08 25.12 13.48
N PRO A 225 4.29 25.39 12.19
CA PRO A 225 3.21 25.56 11.24
C PRO A 225 2.54 24.21 10.93
N ALA A 226 1.32 24.26 10.40
CA ALA A 226 0.71 23.07 9.82
C ALA A 226 1.49 22.62 8.57
N GLY A 227 1.57 21.30 8.38
CA GLY A 227 2.09 20.66 7.18
C GLY A 227 1.26 19.43 6.80
N ARG A 228 1.68 18.70 5.77
CA ARG A 228 0.97 17.50 5.28
C ARG A 228 0.82 16.42 6.36
N MET A 229 1.87 16.17 7.12
CA MET A 229 1.92 15.09 8.11
C MET A 229 1.69 15.58 9.55
N SER A 230 1.45 16.88 9.76
CA SER A 230 1.34 17.42 11.12
C SER A 230 0.44 18.66 11.19
N PRO A 231 -0.49 18.75 12.17
CA PRO A 231 -1.23 19.98 12.42
C PRO A 231 -0.32 21.06 13.00
N ALA A 232 -0.78 22.32 12.96
CA ALA A 232 -0.08 23.42 13.62
C ALA A 232 0.08 23.13 15.11
N GLY A 233 1.25 23.43 15.65
CA GLY A 233 1.60 23.15 17.05
C GLY A 233 2.18 21.77 17.33
N VAL A 234 2.21 20.86 16.35
CA VAL A 234 2.86 19.54 16.49
C VAL A 234 4.16 19.52 15.67
N PRO A 235 5.34 19.61 16.32
CA PRO A 235 6.61 19.57 15.63
C PRO A 235 6.85 18.22 14.96
N VAL A 236 7.19 18.25 13.67
CA VAL A 236 7.76 17.12 12.94
C VAL A 236 8.96 17.59 12.14
N PHE A 237 9.84 16.67 11.76
CA PHE A 237 10.98 16.97 10.92
C PHE A 237 10.70 16.51 9.49
N TYR A 238 10.64 17.45 8.55
CA TYR A 238 10.60 17.17 7.12
C TYR A 238 12.02 17.21 6.56
N GLY A 239 12.47 16.11 5.96
CA GLY A 239 13.73 16.02 5.23
C GLY A 239 13.57 15.32 3.88
N ALA A 240 14.67 15.21 3.14
CA ALA A 240 14.76 14.41 1.92
C ALA A 240 16.09 13.68 1.86
N PHE A 241 16.16 12.58 1.10
CA PHE A 241 17.39 11.81 0.94
C PHE A 241 18.41 12.50 0.03
N GLU A 242 17.95 13.40 -0.84
CA GLU A 242 18.83 14.24 -1.65
C GLU A 242 18.69 15.72 -1.31
N ARG A 243 19.84 16.40 -1.17
CA ARG A 243 19.89 17.84 -0.91
C ARG A 243 19.14 18.66 -1.96
N ARG A 244 19.20 18.24 -3.24
CA ARG A 244 18.47 18.89 -4.34
C ARG A 244 16.96 18.85 -4.13
N THR A 245 16.45 17.73 -3.62
CA THR A 245 15.02 17.50 -3.39
C THR A 245 14.52 18.41 -2.28
N CYS A 246 15.29 18.60 -1.20
CA CYS A 246 14.95 19.60 -0.17
C CYS A 246 14.82 21.02 -0.74
N ILE A 247 15.73 21.41 -1.63
CA ILE A 247 15.70 22.74 -2.24
C ILE A 247 14.49 22.86 -3.19
N ALA A 248 14.20 21.82 -3.96
CA ALA A 248 13.05 21.78 -4.87
C ALA A 248 11.72 21.90 -4.11
N GLU A 249 11.56 21.21 -2.97
CA GLU A 249 10.35 21.28 -2.13
C GLU A 249 10.09 22.69 -1.54
N LEU A 250 11.15 23.47 -1.30
CA LEU A 250 11.02 24.86 -0.83
C LEU A 250 10.52 25.83 -1.90
N ARG A 251 10.62 25.47 -3.19
CA ARG A 251 10.27 26.31 -4.34
C ARG A 251 10.82 27.75 -4.25
N PRO A 252 12.12 27.96 -3.94
CA PRO A 252 12.67 29.30 -3.80
C PRO A 252 12.71 30.03 -5.15
N PRO A 253 12.52 31.36 -5.17
CA PRO A 253 12.60 32.15 -6.39
C PRO A 253 14.05 32.28 -6.90
N VAL A 254 14.20 32.63 -8.19
CA VAL A 254 15.51 33.03 -8.74
C VAL A 254 16.06 34.24 -7.99
N GLY A 255 17.34 34.20 -7.62
CA GLY A 255 17.99 35.16 -6.72
C GLY A 255 17.73 34.89 -5.24
N GLY A 256 16.93 33.88 -4.90
CA GLY A 256 16.70 33.44 -3.54
C GLY A 256 17.93 32.81 -2.89
N LYS A 257 17.88 32.70 -1.56
CA LYS A 257 18.93 32.07 -0.75
C LYS A 257 18.33 30.95 0.08
N VAL A 258 18.93 29.77 0.01
CA VAL A 258 18.53 28.61 0.80
C VAL A 258 19.74 28.12 1.60
N ILE A 259 19.52 27.69 2.84
CA ILE A 259 20.57 27.03 3.63
C ILE A 259 20.12 25.60 3.90
N SER A 260 21.01 24.63 3.68
CA SER A 260 20.73 23.23 3.96
C SER A 260 21.86 22.53 4.69
N GLY A 261 21.52 21.46 5.36
CA GLY A 261 22.47 20.58 6.02
C GLY A 261 21.89 19.19 6.24
N GLU A 262 22.76 18.30 6.65
CA GLU A 262 22.54 16.87 6.80
C GLU A 262 22.29 16.50 8.26
N PHE A 263 21.45 15.49 8.43
CA PHE A 263 21.16 14.80 9.66
C PHE A 263 21.40 13.31 9.45
N LYS A 264 22.00 12.67 10.45
CA LYS A 264 22.19 11.22 10.51
C LYS A 264 21.31 10.64 11.62
N LEU A 265 21.00 9.36 11.53
CA LEU A 265 20.28 8.66 12.59
C LEU A 265 21.22 8.35 13.76
N THR A 266 20.68 8.35 14.98
CA THR A 266 21.41 7.98 16.22
C THR A 266 20.92 6.67 16.80
N ARG A 267 19.74 6.20 16.38
CA ARG A 267 19.14 4.91 16.72
C ARG A 267 18.41 4.33 15.52
N GLU A 268 17.95 3.09 15.64
CA GLU A 268 17.09 2.47 14.64
C GLU A 268 15.73 3.19 14.56
N ILE A 269 15.24 3.39 13.33
CA ILE A 269 13.98 4.08 13.03
C ILE A 269 13.09 3.18 12.18
N ARG A 270 11.86 2.94 12.65
CA ARG A 270 10.80 2.27 11.86
C ARG A 270 10.15 3.26 10.90
N ALA A 271 10.46 3.16 9.62
CA ALA A 271 9.92 4.03 8.58
C ALA A 271 8.96 3.28 7.65
N LEU A 272 7.73 3.74 7.49
CA LEU A 272 6.82 3.24 6.45
C LEU A 272 7.15 3.92 5.12
N ASP A 273 7.58 3.16 4.12
CA ASP A 273 7.88 3.64 2.78
C ASP A 273 6.65 3.51 1.87
N PHE A 274 5.91 4.62 1.73
CA PHE A 274 4.76 4.65 0.84
C PHE A 274 5.17 4.41 -0.62
N THR A 275 6.39 4.78 -1.05
CA THR A 275 6.83 4.52 -2.44
C THR A 275 6.93 3.03 -2.76
N ALA A 276 7.13 2.20 -1.73
CA ALA A 276 7.19 0.76 -1.88
C ALA A 276 5.78 0.15 -2.04
N LEU A 277 4.72 0.81 -1.58
CA LEU A 277 3.36 0.24 -1.63
C LEU A 277 2.85 0.01 -3.04
N GLU A 278 3.23 0.84 -4.02
CA GLU A 278 2.75 0.73 -5.40
C GLU A 278 3.05 -0.64 -6.03
N ALA A 279 4.16 -1.25 -5.64
CA ALA A 279 4.60 -2.57 -6.11
C ALA A 279 4.55 -3.64 -5.00
N ALA A 280 3.97 -3.32 -3.85
CA ALA A 280 3.94 -4.22 -2.72
C ALA A 280 2.89 -5.32 -2.89
N TYR A 281 3.22 -6.48 -2.35
CA TYR A 281 2.28 -7.57 -2.17
C TYR A 281 2.43 -8.17 -0.77
N ASP A 282 1.35 -8.76 -0.27
CA ASP A 282 1.35 -9.44 1.02
C ASP A 282 2.16 -10.75 0.91
N ARG A 283 3.16 -10.93 1.78
CA ARG A 283 3.92 -12.19 1.88
C ARG A 283 3.02 -13.38 2.18
N LYS A 284 1.96 -13.15 2.95
CA LYS A 284 0.97 -14.17 3.27
C LYS A 284 0.02 -14.26 2.08
N VAL A 285 0.19 -15.30 1.28
CA VAL A 285 -0.76 -15.59 0.21
C VAL A 285 -2.14 -15.76 0.86
N VAL A 286 -3.07 -14.88 0.53
CA VAL A 286 -4.45 -14.94 1.03
C VAL A 286 -5.10 -16.20 0.46
N SER A 287 -5.74 -17.00 1.30
CA SER A 287 -6.48 -18.17 0.84
C SER A 287 -7.78 -17.73 0.18
N PHE A 288 -8.13 -18.33 -0.96
CA PHE A 288 -9.44 -18.11 -1.58
C PHE A 288 -10.61 -18.61 -0.71
N PHE A 289 -10.35 -19.51 0.24
CA PHE A 289 -11.34 -20.03 1.18
C PHE A 289 -11.51 -19.15 2.42
N ASP A 290 -10.70 -18.10 2.56
CA ASP A 290 -10.84 -17.11 3.62
C ASP A 290 -12.12 -16.28 3.36
N PRO A 291 -13.09 -16.25 4.30
CA PRO A 291 -14.30 -15.44 4.15
C PRO A 291 -14.05 -13.95 3.93
N ASP A 292 -12.90 -13.44 4.39
CA ASP A 292 -12.46 -12.06 4.20
C ASP A 292 -11.54 -11.89 2.97
N TYR A 293 -11.40 -12.90 2.11
CA TYR A 293 -10.51 -12.90 0.94
C TYR A 293 -10.69 -11.62 0.11
N ARG A 294 -11.93 -11.35 -0.32
CA ARG A 294 -12.25 -10.20 -1.16
C ARG A 294 -11.82 -8.89 -0.49
N ARG A 295 -12.16 -8.73 0.78
CA ARG A 295 -11.85 -7.53 1.57
C ARG A 295 -10.33 -7.31 1.71
N LYS A 296 -9.56 -8.39 1.88
CA LYS A 296 -8.08 -8.35 1.95
C LYS A 296 -7.44 -8.00 0.60
N ILE A 297 -7.97 -8.55 -0.50
CA ILE A 297 -7.50 -8.21 -1.85
C ILE A 297 -7.83 -6.76 -2.20
N GLU A 298 -9.05 -6.29 -1.94
CA GLU A 298 -9.43 -4.89 -2.16
C GLU A 298 -8.56 -3.94 -1.32
N ARG A 299 -8.24 -4.29 -0.05
CA ARG A 299 -7.29 -3.54 0.76
C ARG A 299 -5.91 -3.45 0.09
N GLN A 300 -5.37 -4.58 -0.36
CA GLN A 300 -4.07 -4.61 -1.02
C GLN A 300 -4.04 -3.71 -2.27
N GLN A 301 -5.06 -3.80 -3.13
CA GLN A 301 -5.19 -2.95 -4.31
C GLN A 301 -5.30 -1.47 -3.94
N PHE A 302 -6.06 -1.15 -2.89
CA PHE A 302 -6.19 0.22 -2.41
C PHE A 302 -4.87 0.75 -1.82
N LEU A 303 -4.11 -0.06 -1.08
CA LEU A 303 -2.78 0.30 -0.59
C LEU A 303 -1.80 0.61 -1.72
N GLN A 304 -1.87 -0.14 -2.83
CA GLN A 304 -1.05 0.13 -4.03
C GLN A 304 -1.34 1.51 -4.65
N SER A 305 -2.60 1.96 -4.63
CA SER A 305 -2.96 3.31 -5.10
C SER A 305 -2.75 4.40 -4.03
N PHE A 306 -2.56 4.02 -2.76
CA PHE A 306 -2.49 4.94 -1.62
C PHE A 306 -1.28 5.87 -1.65
N HIS A 307 -0.14 5.41 -2.18
CA HIS A 307 1.03 6.28 -2.36
C HIS A 307 0.71 7.51 -3.20
N SER A 308 -0.06 7.33 -4.28
CA SER A 308 -0.51 8.46 -5.10
C SER A 308 -1.25 9.47 -4.22
N ILE A 309 -2.23 9.02 -3.43
CA ILE A 309 -3.04 9.88 -2.55
C ILE A 309 -2.18 10.75 -1.62
N ILE A 310 -1.11 10.19 -1.06
CA ILE A 310 -0.23 10.91 -0.12
C ILE A 310 0.80 11.81 -0.83
N SER A 311 1.29 11.39 -1.99
CA SER A 311 2.31 12.11 -2.76
C SER A 311 1.73 13.22 -3.64
N HIS A 312 0.40 13.29 -3.85
CA HIS A 312 -0.24 14.34 -4.64
C HIS A 312 0.16 15.75 -4.15
N PRO A 313 0.51 16.68 -5.05
CA PRO A 313 0.80 18.05 -4.68
C PRO A 313 -0.46 18.76 -4.19
N VAL A 314 -0.44 19.22 -2.94
CA VAL A 314 -1.48 20.10 -2.39
C VAL A 314 -1.25 21.53 -2.89
N VAL A 315 -2.34 22.19 -3.28
CA VAL A 315 -2.32 23.60 -3.66
C VAL A 315 -2.17 24.46 -2.40
N PRO A 316 -1.26 25.45 -2.37
CA PRO A 316 -1.18 26.38 -1.23
C PRO A 316 -2.54 27.01 -0.90
N ASP A 317 -2.83 27.19 0.39
CA ASP A 317 -4.08 27.74 0.96
C ASP A 317 -5.31 26.81 0.98
N GLN A 318 -5.15 25.52 0.69
CA GLN A 318 -6.18 24.48 0.91
C GLN A 318 -5.90 23.68 2.20
N ASP A 319 -6.07 24.29 3.37
CA ASP A 319 -5.79 23.65 4.69
C ASP A 319 -6.58 22.35 4.93
N HIS A 320 -7.72 22.18 4.24
CA HIS A 320 -8.54 20.99 4.30
C HIS A 320 -7.91 19.75 3.62
N GLU A 321 -6.97 19.94 2.69
CA GLU A 321 -6.30 18.85 1.97
C GLU A 321 -5.22 18.14 2.82
N TYR A 322 -4.83 18.72 3.96
CA TYR A 322 -3.88 18.10 4.89
C TYR A 322 -4.55 17.26 5.97
N LEU A 323 -5.86 17.37 6.14
CA LEU A 323 -6.54 16.76 7.29
C LEU A 323 -6.39 15.23 7.28
N GLN A 324 -6.52 14.61 6.12
CA GLN A 324 -6.44 13.16 5.97
C GLN A 324 -5.04 12.66 6.32
N THR A 325 -4.02 13.28 5.72
CA THR A 325 -2.62 12.91 5.87
C THR A 325 -2.10 13.17 7.29
N GLN A 326 -2.57 14.23 7.95
CA GLN A 326 -2.31 14.49 9.37
C GLN A 326 -2.88 13.40 10.27
N VAL A 327 -4.14 13.01 10.05
CA VAL A 327 -4.81 11.97 10.86
C VAL A 327 -4.14 10.61 10.65
N ILE A 328 -3.75 10.29 9.41
CA ILE A 328 -2.99 9.06 9.11
C ILE A 328 -1.63 9.08 9.81
N ALA A 329 -0.89 10.19 9.73
CA ALA A 329 0.40 10.33 10.40
C ALA A 329 0.30 10.16 11.92
N GLU A 330 -0.70 10.79 12.54
CA GLU A 330 -0.97 10.66 13.98
C GLU A 330 -1.36 9.22 14.37
N TYR A 331 -2.18 8.55 13.55
CA TYR A 331 -2.54 7.15 13.75
C TYR A 331 -1.30 6.23 13.69
N LEU A 332 -0.46 6.37 12.65
CA LEU A 332 0.75 5.57 12.48
C LEU A 332 1.76 5.79 13.63
N ALA A 333 1.86 7.03 14.13
CA ALA A 333 2.79 7.38 15.20
C ALA A 333 2.31 6.95 16.60
N THR A 334 1.00 6.89 16.84
CA THR A 334 0.46 6.78 18.21
C THR A 334 -0.49 5.61 18.47
N GLN A 335 -1.15 5.09 17.43
CA GLN A 335 -2.19 4.06 17.56
C GLN A 335 -1.80 2.74 16.89
N HIS A 336 -1.03 2.79 15.80
CA HIS A 336 -0.51 1.60 15.15
C HIS A 336 0.52 0.90 16.04
N PHE A 337 0.46 -0.43 16.12
CA PHE A 337 1.44 -1.23 16.86
C PHE A 337 2.14 -2.26 15.96
N PRO A 338 3.49 -2.30 15.95
CA PRO A 338 4.39 -1.39 16.66
C PRO A 338 4.31 0.05 16.08
N PRO A 339 4.65 1.10 16.85
CA PRO A 339 4.58 2.49 16.37
C PRO A 339 5.53 2.76 15.21
N ILE A 340 5.04 3.45 14.18
CA ILE A 340 5.87 3.92 13.07
C ILE A 340 6.52 5.24 13.51
N ASP A 341 7.84 5.35 13.33
CA ASP A 341 8.64 6.51 13.73
C ASP A 341 8.76 7.55 12.61
N ALA A 342 8.67 7.10 11.35
CA ALA A 342 8.80 7.95 10.18
C ALA A 342 7.98 7.47 9.00
N VAL A 343 7.74 8.35 8.04
CA VAL A 343 7.15 7.99 6.74
C VAL A 343 8.02 8.50 5.60
N ILE A 344 8.15 7.69 4.55
CA ILE A 344 8.86 8.03 3.30
C ILE A 344 7.84 8.10 2.17
N PHE A 345 7.94 9.12 1.31
CA PHE A 345 7.08 9.28 0.14
C PHE A 345 7.82 10.01 -0.98
N ALA A 346 7.36 9.84 -2.22
CA ALA A 346 7.97 10.51 -3.37
C ALA A 346 7.79 12.02 -3.30
N SER A 347 8.83 12.77 -3.68
CA SER A 347 8.73 14.21 -3.84
C SER A 347 7.88 14.56 -5.05
N ALA A 348 6.80 15.31 -4.82
CA ALA A 348 5.98 15.86 -5.88
C ALA A 348 6.76 16.87 -6.76
N GLN A 349 7.86 17.42 -6.25
CA GLN A 349 8.70 18.40 -6.95
C GLN A 349 9.87 17.76 -7.71
N ASP A 350 10.26 16.54 -7.36
CA ASP A 350 11.46 15.87 -7.90
C ASP A 350 11.17 14.42 -8.37
N ILE A 351 9.90 14.14 -8.70
CA ILE A 351 9.44 12.78 -9.04
C ILE A 351 10.19 12.16 -10.21
N HIS A 352 10.55 12.97 -11.23
CA HIS A 352 11.26 12.51 -12.42
C HIS A 352 12.70 12.06 -12.14
N GLU A 353 13.29 12.60 -11.07
CA GLU A 353 14.64 12.31 -10.66
C GLU A 353 14.67 11.29 -9.51
N GLY A 354 13.51 10.75 -9.13
CA GLY A 354 13.34 9.75 -8.08
C GLY A 354 13.47 10.30 -6.66
N GLY A 355 13.39 11.61 -6.46
CA GLY A 355 13.62 12.24 -5.16
C GLY A 355 12.61 11.78 -4.12
N LYS A 356 13.09 11.47 -2.91
CA LYS A 356 12.26 10.96 -1.80
C LYS A 356 12.34 11.87 -0.58
N ASN A 357 11.18 12.12 0.02
CA ASN A 357 11.06 12.83 1.29
C ASN A 357 10.91 11.83 2.44
N ILE A 358 11.35 12.25 3.63
CA ILE A 358 11.13 11.54 4.89
C ILE A 358 10.58 12.51 5.93
N VAL A 359 9.63 12.05 6.73
CA VAL A 359 9.09 12.80 7.86
C VAL A 359 9.31 12.00 9.13
N PHE A 360 10.07 12.56 10.08
CA PHE A 360 10.20 12.00 11.42
C PHE A 360 9.14 12.58 12.34
N PHE A 361 8.42 11.69 13.02
CA PHE A 361 7.36 12.04 13.96
C PHE A 361 7.92 12.53 15.31
N PRO A 362 7.08 13.16 16.17
CA PRO A 362 7.55 13.81 17.39
C PRO A 362 8.40 12.90 18.28
N GLN A 363 8.11 11.60 18.35
CA GLN A 363 8.85 10.65 19.17
C GLN A 363 10.31 10.44 18.75
N VAL A 364 10.66 10.77 17.50
CA VAL A 364 12.03 10.70 17.00
C VAL A 364 12.79 11.98 17.32
N ILE A 365 12.12 13.12 17.38
CA ILE A 365 12.79 14.43 17.47
C ILE A 365 12.62 15.11 18.83
N SER A 366 11.73 14.60 19.67
CA SER A 366 11.46 15.19 20.98
C SER A 366 12.69 15.11 21.87
N THR A 367 12.90 16.18 22.64
CA THR A 367 13.82 16.22 23.77
C THR A 367 13.05 16.23 25.11
N GLU A 368 11.72 16.31 25.05
CA GLU A 368 10.81 16.20 26.20
C GLU A 368 10.30 14.75 26.34
N PRO A 369 10.14 14.22 27.57
CA PRO A 369 9.56 12.90 27.79
C PRO A 369 8.21 12.78 27.09
N LEU A 370 8.05 11.70 26.33
CA LEU A 370 6.81 11.44 25.59
C LEU A 370 5.75 10.84 26.51
N PRO A 371 4.45 11.06 26.23
CA PRO A 371 3.41 10.32 26.92
C PRO A 371 3.60 8.82 26.68
N PRO A 372 3.27 7.96 27.66
CA PRO A 372 3.39 6.52 27.49
C PRO A 372 2.51 6.07 26.32
N VAL A 373 3.08 5.24 25.46
CA VAL A 373 2.36 4.58 24.36
C VAL A 373 1.86 3.24 24.87
N ALA A 374 0.67 2.84 24.44
CA ALA A 374 0.11 1.54 24.77
C ALA A 374 0.96 0.41 24.15
N ASP A 375 1.19 -0.67 24.90
CA ASP A 375 1.76 -1.89 24.35
C ASP A 375 0.74 -2.68 23.51
N GLU A 376 1.16 -3.83 22.98
CA GLU A 376 0.32 -4.74 22.18
C GLU A 376 -0.99 -5.16 22.87
N ASN A 377 -1.05 -5.09 24.20
CA ASN A 377 -2.19 -5.47 25.01
C ASN A 377 -2.98 -4.25 25.53
N GLY A 378 -2.62 -3.04 25.12
CA GLY A 378 -3.27 -1.80 25.54
C GLY A 378 -2.78 -1.25 26.89
N TRP A 379 -1.68 -1.74 27.45
CA TRP A 379 -1.14 -1.26 28.72
C TRP A 379 -0.21 -0.06 28.53
N PHE A 380 -0.34 0.91 29.44
CA PHE A 380 0.52 2.09 29.46
C PHE A 380 1.59 1.95 30.54
N ALA A 381 2.84 2.27 30.20
CA ALA A 381 3.91 2.39 31.19
C ALA A 381 3.58 3.50 32.21
N LEU A 382 3.88 3.26 33.49
CA LEU A 382 3.62 4.21 34.59
C LEU A 382 4.55 5.43 34.56
N GLU A 383 5.69 5.34 33.89
CA GLU A 383 6.68 6.41 33.74
C GLU A 383 6.85 6.77 32.25
N GLY A 384 7.09 8.05 31.97
CA GLY A 384 7.40 8.51 30.61
C GLY A 384 8.77 8.00 30.16
N THR A 385 8.90 7.67 28.88
CA THR A 385 10.19 7.26 28.29
C THR A 385 11.11 8.47 28.17
N ALA A 386 12.38 8.30 28.53
CA ALA A 386 13.39 9.32 28.29
C ALA A 386 13.49 9.57 26.78
N ALA A 387 13.38 10.82 26.37
CA ALA A 387 13.43 11.19 24.97
C ALA A 387 14.89 11.24 24.52
N ASP A 388 15.30 10.22 23.77
CA ASP A 388 16.57 10.18 23.05
C ASP A 388 16.32 10.56 21.59
N PRO A 389 16.72 11.76 21.14
CA PRO A 389 16.51 12.19 19.77
C PRO A 389 17.16 11.21 18.80
N GLY A 390 16.38 10.69 17.87
CA GLY A 390 16.80 9.71 16.87
C GLY A 390 17.57 10.29 15.69
N ILE A 391 17.81 11.61 15.67
CA ILE A 391 18.57 12.29 14.62
C ILE A 391 19.58 13.30 15.20
N GLU A 392 20.74 13.42 14.55
CA GLU A 392 21.81 14.35 14.91
C GLU A 392 22.28 15.13 13.68
N PHE A 393 22.50 16.43 13.83
CA PHE A 393 23.01 17.31 12.77
C PHE A 393 24.49 17.04 12.48
N VAL A 394 24.90 17.07 11.21
CA VAL A 394 26.29 16.92 10.76
C VAL A 394 26.88 18.30 10.41
N PRO A 395 27.74 18.90 11.26
CA PRO A 395 28.20 20.28 11.10
C PRO A 395 28.90 20.59 9.76
N GLU A 396 29.68 19.64 9.27
CA GLU A 396 30.50 19.78 8.06
C GLU A 396 29.65 19.83 6.77
N SER A 397 28.37 19.46 6.87
CA SER A 397 27.45 19.39 5.74
C SER A 397 26.74 20.72 5.43
N LEU A 398 26.94 21.76 6.25
CA LEU A 398 26.22 23.02 6.09
C LEU A 398 26.58 23.71 4.77
N MET A 399 25.56 24.09 4.00
CA MET A 399 25.75 24.69 2.68
C MET A 399 24.74 25.81 2.44
N VAL A 400 25.23 26.91 1.87
CA VAL A 400 24.41 28.05 1.42
C VAL A 400 24.26 27.96 -0.09
N HIS A 401 23.04 28.10 -0.58
CA HIS A 401 22.66 27.97 -1.98
C HIS A 401 22.10 29.30 -2.46
N GLU A 402 22.68 29.82 -3.55
CA GLU A 402 22.12 30.95 -4.30
C GLU A 402 21.38 30.40 -5.51
N ILE A 403 20.07 30.69 -5.60
CA ILE A 403 19.22 30.13 -6.65
C ILE A 403 19.45 30.89 -7.95
N LYS A 404 20.23 30.30 -8.86
CA LYS A 404 20.56 30.93 -10.15
C LYS A 404 19.45 30.80 -11.19
N GLN A 405 18.69 29.70 -11.14
CA GLN A 405 17.65 29.38 -12.11
C GLN A 405 16.66 28.39 -11.49
N VAL A 406 15.39 28.47 -11.89
CA VAL A 406 14.37 27.46 -11.61
C VAL A 406 13.98 26.80 -12.93
N MET A 407 14.06 25.47 -12.98
CA MET A 407 13.63 24.68 -14.14
C MET A 407 12.14 24.37 -13.99
N VAL A 408 11.32 24.85 -14.93
CA VAL A 408 9.89 24.57 -14.97
C VAL A 408 9.62 23.57 -16.09
N LYS A 409 8.96 22.46 -15.77
CA LYS A 409 8.44 21.50 -16.75
C LYS A 409 6.92 21.63 -16.81
N THR A 410 6.36 21.73 -18.00
CA THR A 410 4.90 21.78 -18.21
C THR A 410 4.46 20.55 -18.99
N LYS A 411 3.26 20.06 -18.69
CA LYS A 411 2.53 19.13 -19.54
C LYS A 411 1.52 19.96 -20.31
N ASP A 412 1.83 20.25 -21.57
CA ASP A 412 0.99 21.10 -22.41
C ASP A 412 -0.09 20.24 -23.07
N THR A 413 -1.35 20.54 -22.78
CA THR A 413 -2.51 19.93 -23.47
C THR A 413 -3.02 20.91 -24.51
N ARG A 414 -3.25 20.46 -25.75
CA ARG A 414 -3.82 21.34 -26.79
C ARG A 414 -5.27 21.64 -26.47
N VAL A 415 -5.74 22.80 -26.95
CA VAL A 415 -7.16 23.17 -26.92
C VAL A 415 -7.67 23.11 -28.36
N ILE A 416 -8.71 22.33 -28.61
CA ILE A 416 -9.37 22.17 -29.90
C ILE A 416 -10.82 22.61 -29.72
N ASP A 417 -11.25 23.62 -30.48
CA ASP A 417 -12.62 24.17 -30.44
C ASP A 417 -13.14 24.53 -29.02
N GLY A 418 -12.23 24.98 -28.15
CA GLY A 418 -12.55 25.37 -26.77
C GLY A 418 -12.61 24.22 -25.77
N GLN A 419 -12.30 22.99 -26.19
CA GLN A 419 -12.16 21.82 -25.31
C GLN A 419 -10.70 21.38 -25.23
N LEU A 420 -10.28 20.83 -24.09
CA LEU A 420 -8.96 20.22 -23.97
C LEU A 420 -8.93 18.95 -24.85
N GLU A 421 -7.83 18.77 -25.58
CA GLU A 421 -7.61 17.60 -26.42
C GLU A 421 -7.75 16.29 -25.62
N SER A 422 -7.34 16.28 -24.35
CA SER A 422 -7.54 15.14 -23.43
C SER A 422 -9.01 14.76 -23.26
N ASP A 423 -9.89 15.75 -23.18
CA ASP A 423 -11.31 15.54 -22.87
C ASP A 423 -12.07 15.08 -24.12
N ILE A 424 -11.55 15.38 -25.30
CA ILE A 424 -12.08 14.92 -26.59
C ILE A 424 -11.83 13.42 -26.75
N TYR A 425 -10.62 12.94 -26.42
CA TYR A 425 -10.29 11.52 -26.55
C TYR A 425 -10.87 10.64 -25.44
N ASP A 426 -11.01 11.15 -24.21
CA ASP A 426 -11.72 10.45 -23.11
C ASP A 426 -13.21 10.20 -23.45
N TYR A 427 -13.80 11.02 -24.31
CA TYR A 427 -15.17 10.85 -24.79
C TYR A 427 -15.32 9.67 -25.78
N PHE A 428 -14.23 9.29 -26.47
CA PHE A 428 -14.25 8.16 -27.41
C PHE A 428 -13.85 6.82 -26.76
N GLU A 429 -13.19 6.81 -25.61
CA GLU A 429 -12.86 5.57 -24.87
C GLU A 429 -13.98 5.09 -23.92
N ARG A 430 -14.99 5.93 -23.62
CA ARG A 430 -16.17 5.53 -22.81
C ARG A 430 -17.38 5.05 -23.60
N GLY A 431 -17.21 4.85 -24.91
CA GLY A 431 -18.21 4.20 -25.72
C GLY A 431 -17.53 3.38 -26.79
N TYR A 432 -17.27 2.10 -26.50
CA TYR A 432 -17.75 0.94 -27.25
C TYR A 432 -17.44 -0.33 -26.50
#